data_AF-A0A7W8BMZ5-F1
#
_entry.id   AF-A0A7W8BMZ5-F1
#
_cell.length_a   1.000
_cell.length_b   1.000
_cell.length_c   1.000
_cell.angle_alpha   90.00
_cell.angle_beta   90.00
_cell.angle_gamma   90.00
#
_symmetry.space_group_name_H-M   'P 1'
#
loop_
_entity.id
_entity.type
_entity.pdbx_description
1 polymer ?
#
loop_
_entity_poly.entity_id
_entity_poly.type
_entity_poly.pdbx_seq_one_letter_code
_entity_poly.pdbx_strand_id
1 'polypeptide(L)'
;MHGRIIFLNGTSSSGSVIKLLRPALAAALLASVTACGASSVPAAPADTTTGAAAAEPRRSSAAQPVTAGMPDVIGGNAGRAREQMGSGIDMVFEDASGRGRPVDDPAAWKICTSRPGPYQQLTDGPVVFGVVGVSESCQDTVPR
;
A
#
# COMPACT_ATOMS: atom_id res chain seq x y z
N MET A 1 33.97 16.88 -49.11
CA MET A 1 34.92 16.47 -48.05
C MET A 1 34.06 16.12 -46.84
N HIS A 2 33.49 14.91 -46.80
CA HIS A 2 33.99 13.74 -46.03
C HIS A 2 34.23 14.09 -44.55
N GLY A 3 33.53 13.55 -43.54
CA GLY A 3 32.57 12.44 -43.54
C GLY A 3 31.86 12.29 -42.19
N ARG A 4 30.76 11.52 -42.23
CA ARG A 4 30.03 10.99 -41.07
C ARG A 4 30.87 9.91 -40.37
N ILE A 5 30.85 9.87 -39.05
CA ILE A 5 31.24 8.67 -38.29
C ILE A 5 30.05 8.25 -37.44
N ILE A 6 29.42 7.18 -37.89
CA ILE A 6 28.46 6.37 -37.16
C ILE A 6 29.29 5.24 -36.54
N PHE A 7 29.30 5.12 -35.22
CA PHE A 7 29.76 3.89 -34.55
C PHE A 7 28.54 3.08 -34.14
N LEU A 8 28.14 2.18 -35.04
CA LEU A 8 27.40 0.97 -34.72
C LEU A 8 28.46 -0.09 -34.40
N ASN A 9 28.50 -0.62 -33.18
CA ASN A 9 29.03 -1.97 -32.93
C ASN A 9 28.70 -2.46 -31.52
N GLY A 10 27.94 -3.56 -31.47
CA GLY A 10 27.63 -4.26 -30.23
C GLY A 10 26.51 -5.30 -30.36
N THR A 11 26.49 -6.09 -31.43
CA THR A 11 25.66 -7.31 -31.52
C THR A 11 26.55 -8.54 -31.50
N SER A 12 26.49 -9.34 -30.42
CA SER A 12 27.01 -10.72 -30.33
C SER A 12 26.66 -11.24 -28.93
N SER A 13 26.16 -12.44 -28.66
CA SER A 13 25.70 -13.56 -29.47
C SER A 13 24.87 -14.46 -28.57
N SER A 14 23.88 -15.09 -29.18
CA SER A 14 23.03 -16.20 -28.77
C SER A 14 23.64 -17.26 -27.84
N GLY A 15 22.79 -17.77 -26.94
CA GLY A 15 22.62 -19.21 -26.74
C GLY A 15 23.14 -19.81 -25.43
N SER A 16 22.21 -20.18 -24.54
CA SER A 16 22.32 -21.41 -23.77
C SER A 16 20.95 -21.96 -23.40
N VAL A 17 20.42 -22.73 -24.36
CA VAL A 17 19.88 -24.09 -24.19
C VAL A 17 19.25 -24.39 -22.83
N ILE A 18 17.91 -24.33 -22.82
CA ILE A 18 16.98 -25.27 -22.18
C ILE A 18 17.67 -26.42 -21.43
N LYS A 19 17.60 -26.42 -20.10
CA LYS A 19 17.70 -27.66 -19.32
C LYS A 19 16.42 -27.87 -18.52
N LEU A 20 15.36 -28.17 -19.27
CA LEU A 20 14.27 -29.01 -18.78
C LEU A 20 14.89 -30.34 -18.33
N LEU A 21 14.82 -30.68 -17.05
CA LEU A 21 14.74 -32.06 -16.57
C LEU A 21 14.32 -32.04 -15.08
N ARG A 22 13.01 -32.19 -14.83
CA ARG A 22 12.47 -32.94 -13.67
C ARG A 22 12.50 -34.44 -14.05
N PRO A 23 12.19 -35.47 -13.21
CA PRO A 23 11.90 -35.56 -11.77
C PRO A 23 12.59 -36.78 -11.05
N ALA A 24 12.51 -36.90 -9.72
CA ALA A 24 12.41 -38.18 -8.97
C ALA A 24 12.17 -37.86 -7.48
N LEU A 25 10.96 -38.09 -6.96
CA LEU A 25 10.54 -39.30 -6.24
C LEU A 25 11.23 -39.49 -4.88
N ALA A 26 10.58 -39.01 -3.82
CA ALA A 26 10.53 -39.71 -2.54
C ALA A 26 9.12 -39.56 -1.97
N ALA A 27 8.41 -40.68 -1.97
CA ALA A 27 7.07 -40.83 -1.43
C ALA A 27 7.12 -41.09 0.07
N ALA A 28 5.99 -40.76 0.71
CA ALA A 28 5.48 -41.22 2.00
C ALA A 28 6.17 -40.69 3.27
N LEU A 29 5.35 -40.11 4.17
CA LEU A 29 4.98 -40.72 5.45
C LEU A 29 3.86 -39.94 6.15
N LEU A 30 2.69 -40.58 6.17
CA LEU A 30 1.71 -40.76 7.26
C LEU A 30 1.04 -39.58 7.99
N ALA A 31 -0.28 -39.79 8.11
CA ALA A 31 -1.31 -38.99 8.76
C ALA A 31 -1.08 -38.64 10.23
N SER A 32 -1.61 -37.49 10.63
CA SER A 32 -2.15 -37.25 11.98
C SER A 32 -3.26 -36.22 11.89
N VAL A 33 -4.51 -36.68 11.79
CA VAL A 33 -5.71 -35.84 11.96
C VAL A 33 -5.90 -35.69 13.47
N THR A 34 -5.50 -34.56 14.04
CA THR A 34 -5.88 -34.23 15.42
C THR A 34 -7.20 -33.46 15.39
N ALA A 35 -8.30 -34.21 15.30
CA ALA A 35 -9.61 -33.69 15.63
C ALA A 35 -9.75 -33.64 17.15
N CYS A 36 -9.95 -32.44 17.70
CA CYS A 36 -10.44 -32.22 19.06
C CYS A 36 -11.04 -30.80 19.11
N GLY A 37 -12.32 -30.56 19.38
CA GLY A 37 -13.43 -31.46 19.64
C GLY A 37 -14.72 -30.63 19.63
N ALA A 38 -15.75 -31.11 18.93
CA ALA A 38 -17.12 -30.66 19.14
C ALA A 38 -17.70 -31.51 20.27
N SER A 39 -17.66 -30.99 21.51
CA SER A 39 -18.39 -31.59 22.61
C SER A 39 -19.83 -31.09 22.56
N SER A 40 -20.76 -31.99 22.24
CA SER A 40 -22.20 -31.75 22.30
C SER A 40 -22.77 -32.51 23.49
N VAL A 41 -23.36 -31.82 24.47
CA VAL A 41 -24.27 -32.41 25.47
C VAL A 41 -25.44 -31.42 25.70
N PRO A 42 -26.69 -31.90 25.90
CA PRO A 42 -27.93 -31.22 25.51
C PRO A 42 -28.55 -30.29 26.58
N ALA A 43 -29.54 -29.52 26.13
CA ALA A 43 -30.36 -28.57 26.88
C ALA A 43 -31.34 -29.19 27.90
N ALA A 44 -31.59 -28.47 29.00
CA ALA A 44 -32.91 -28.12 29.57
C ALA A 44 -32.75 -27.36 30.93
N PRO A 45 -33.75 -26.63 31.45
CA PRO A 45 -34.51 -25.53 30.82
C PRO A 45 -34.55 -24.25 31.70
N ALA A 46 -35.00 -23.16 31.06
CA ALA A 46 -35.68 -21.97 31.59
C ALA A 46 -35.07 -21.20 32.77
N ASP A 47 -34.58 -19.99 32.49
CA ASP A 47 -35.17 -18.85 33.19
C ASP A 47 -35.48 -17.72 32.22
N THR A 48 -36.64 -17.12 32.45
CA THR A 48 -37.29 -16.17 31.58
C THR A 48 -36.71 -14.79 31.84
N THR A 49 -36.25 -14.09 30.82
CA THR A 49 -36.34 -12.61 30.77
C THR A 49 -36.48 -12.18 29.32
N THR A 50 -37.74 -12.09 28.89
CA THR A 50 -38.18 -11.13 27.89
C THR A 50 -38.15 -9.75 28.55
N GLY A 51 -37.37 -8.80 28.02
CA GLY A 51 -37.51 -7.42 28.47
C GLY A 51 -36.41 -6.47 28.03
N ALA A 52 -36.68 -5.80 26.90
CA ALA A 52 -36.10 -4.52 26.48
C ALA A 52 -34.61 -4.52 26.11
N ALA A 53 -34.38 -4.58 24.80
CA ALA A 53 -33.33 -3.82 24.15
C ALA A 53 -33.47 -2.34 24.56
N ALA A 54 -32.84 -1.98 25.68
CA ALA A 54 -32.44 -0.62 25.92
C ALA A 54 -31.44 -0.32 24.82
N ALA A 55 -31.83 0.55 23.90
CA ALA A 55 -30.96 1.09 22.89
C ALA A 55 -29.67 1.54 23.57
N GLU A 56 -28.61 0.76 23.37
CA GLU A 56 -27.26 1.23 23.59
C GLU A 56 -27.20 2.57 22.85
N PRO A 57 -26.73 3.67 23.49
CA PRO A 57 -26.55 4.91 22.76
C PRO A 57 -25.79 4.52 21.53
N ARG A 58 -26.34 4.73 20.32
CA ARG A 58 -25.59 4.49 19.10
C ARG A 58 -24.29 5.21 19.37
N ARG A 59 -23.20 4.45 19.53
CA ARG A 59 -21.86 4.98 19.61
C ARG A 59 -21.76 5.75 18.31
N SER A 60 -22.03 7.04 18.38
CA SER A 60 -21.63 7.97 17.36
C SER A 60 -20.17 7.64 17.23
N SER A 61 -19.80 7.09 16.08
CA SER A 61 -18.41 7.03 15.67
C SER A 61 -17.99 8.47 15.50
N ALA A 62 -17.86 9.18 16.62
CA ALA A 62 -17.04 10.35 16.69
C ALA A 62 -15.67 9.79 16.38
N ALA A 63 -15.22 10.03 15.13
CA ALA A 63 -13.85 9.85 14.75
C ALA A 63 -13.03 10.46 15.89
N GLN A 64 -12.23 9.63 16.56
CA GLN A 64 -11.32 10.15 17.56
C GLN A 64 -10.40 11.11 16.80
N PRO A 65 -10.25 12.37 17.25
CA PRO A 65 -9.39 13.30 16.55
C PRO A 65 -8.00 12.67 16.50
N VAL A 66 -7.49 12.49 15.28
CA VAL A 66 -6.16 11.92 15.07
C VAL A 66 -5.19 13.00 15.53
N THR A 67 -4.76 12.95 16.79
CA THR A 67 -3.72 13.84 17.32
C THR A 67 -2.32 13.41 16.85
N ALA A 68 -2.24 12.70 15.72
CA ALA A 68 -0.99 12.30 15.10
C ALA A 68 -0.49 13.44 14.19
N GLY A 69 0.79 13.79 14.32
CA GLY A 69 1.44 14.74 13.42
C GLY A 69 1.78 14.09 12.08
N MET A 70 1.80 14.91 11.03
CA MET A 70 2.28 14.52 9.71
C MET A 70 3.76 14.13 9.79
N PRO A 71 4.16 12.91 9.40
CA PRO A 71 5.57 12.56 9.29
C PRO A 71 6.25 13.37 8.18
N ASP A 72 7.56 13.56 8.29
CA ASP A 72 8.35 14.06 7.16
C ASP A 72 8.59 12.94 6.15
N VAL A 73 7.92 13.06 5.01
CA VAL A 73 7.94 12.10 3.90
C VAL A 73 8.47 12.73 2.61
N ILE A 74 8.90 13.98 2.65
CA ILE A 74 9.37 14.72 1.47
C ILE A 74 10.65 14.07 0.92
N GLY A 75 10.71 13.91 -0.40
CA GLY A 75 11.78 13.19 -1.10
C GLY A 75 11.66 11.66 -1.02
N GLY A 76 10.76 11.14 -0.19
CA GLY A 76 10.51 9.70 -0.04
C GLY A 76 9.61 9.11 -1.13
N ASN A 77 9.45 7.79 -1.09
CA ASN A 77 8.55 7.04 -1.98
C ASN A 77 7.08 7.16 -1.53
N ALA A 78 6.17 7.40 -2.46
CA ALA A 78 4.75 7.59 -2.16
C ALA A 78 4.03 6.32 -1.70
N GLY A 79 4.41 5.14 -2.21
CA GLY A 79 3.91 3.85 -1.73
C GLY A 79 4.29 3.61 -0.26
N ARG A 80 5.55 3.84 0.08
CA ARG A 80 6.04 3.69 1.46
C ARG A 80 5.38 4.68 2.43
N ALA A 81 5.13 5.90 2.00
CA ALA A 81 4.39 6.88 2.81
C ALA A 81 2.94 6.43 3.06
N ARG A 82 2.26 5.87 2.06
CA ARG A 82 0.91 5.30 2.24
C ARG A 82 0.91 4.18 3.27
N GLU A 83 1.88 3.27 3.22
CA GLU A 83 2.02 2.20 4.20
C GLU A 83 2.28 2.75 5.62
N GLN A 84 3.15 3.76 5.74
CA GLN A 84 3.46 4.40 7.01
C GLN A 84 2.26 5.12 7.64
N MET A 85 1.46 5.81 6.82
CA MET A 85 0.27 6.55 7.28
C MET A 85 -0.90 5.62 7.63
N GLY A 86 -0.92 4.41 7.09
CA GLY A 86 -1.97 3.43 7.29
C GLY A 86 -3.22 3.71 6.45
N SER A 87 -4.08 2.71 6.33
CA SER A 87 -5.30 2.76 5.50
C SER A 87 -6.45 3.56 6.11
N GLY A 88 -6.32 4.02 7.36
CA GLY A 88 -7.33 4.82 8.06
C GLY A 88 -7.31 6.31 7.74
N ILE A 89 -6.32 6.76 6.95
CA ILE A 89 -6.17 8.16 6.53
C ILE A 89 -6.53 8.27 5.06
N ASP A 90 -7.43 9.20 4.73
CA ASP A 90 -7.72 9.53 3.34
C ASP A 90 -6.51 10.24 2.72
N MET A 91 -5.96 9.66 1.65
CA MET A 91 -4.73 10.11 1.02
C MET A 91 -4.92 10.27 -0.48
N VAL A 92 -4.62 11.46 -0.98
CA VAL A 92 -4.69 11.83 -2.39
C VAL A 92 -3.28 12.07 -2.91
N PHE A 93 -2.95 11.49 -4.06
CA PHE A 93 -1.67 11.69 -4.73
C PHE A 93 -1.89 12.36 -6.08
N GLU A 94 -1.21 13.47 -6.31
CA GLU A 94 -1.40 14.29 -7.50
C GLU A 94 -0.04 14.55 -8.18
N ASP A 95 0.01 14.38 -9.50
CA ASP A 95 1.19 14.68 -10.30
C ASP A 95 1.52 16.19 -10.25
N ALA A 96 2.57 16.52 -9.52
CA ALA A 96 3.06 17.87 -9.33
C ALA A 96 3.98 18.34 -10.47
N SER A 97 4.36 17.47 -11.42
CA SER A 97 5.17 17.86 -12.59
C SER A 97 4.40 18.70 -13.62
N GLY A 98 3.09 18.91 -13.42
CA GLY A 98 2.23 19.66 -14.34
C GLY A 98 1.79 18.87 -15.58
N ARG A 99 2.17 17.59 -15.69
CA ARG A 99 1.83 16.73 -16.82
C ARG A 99 0.49 16.01 -16.66
N GLY A 100 -0.16 16.14 -15.50
CA GLY A 100 -1.51 15.64 -15.24
C GLY A 100 -1.66 14.11 -15.33
N ARG A 101 -0.58 13.37 -15.05
CA ARG A 101 -0.61 11.91 -15.09
C ARG A 101 -1.38 11.35 -13.88
N PRO A 102 -2.16 10.27 -14.06
CA PRO A 102 -2.75 9.55 -12.94
C PRO A 102 -1.67 8.87 -12.09
N VAL A 103 -1.91 8.79 -10.78
CA VAL A 103 -1.00 8.18 -9.80
C VAL A 103 -1.58 6.83 -9.35
N ASP A 104 -1.59 5.85 -10.26
CA ASP A 104 -2.22 4.55 -10.04
C ASP A 104 -1.37 3.59 -9.19
N ASP A 105 -0.05 3.60 -9.41
CA ASP A 105 0.93 2.86 -8.61
C ASP A 105 1.83 3.82 -7.82
N PRO A 106 1.48 4.15 -6.56
CA PRO A 106 2.25 5.06 -5.71
C PRO A 106 3.72 4.67 -5.54
N ALA A 107 4.08 3.39 -5.70
CA ALA A 107 5.47 2.96 -5.58
C ALA A 107 6.37 3.49 -6.72
N ALA A 108 5.78 3.89 -7.85
CA ALA A 108 6.49 4.51 -8.97
C ALA A 108 6.75 6.03 -8.80
N TRP A 109 6.38 6.60 -7.64
CA TRP A 109 6.37 8.05 -7.41
C TRP A 109 7.16 8.46 -6.17
N LYS A 110 7.66 9.70 -6.23
CA LYS A 110 8.40 10.40 -5.18
C LYS A 110 7.59 11.59 -4.69
N ILE A 111 7.49 11.76 -3.38
CA ILE A 111 6.78 12.88 -2.76
C ILE A 111 7.66 14.13 -2.80
N CYS A 112 7.09 15.23 -3.26
CA CYS A 112 7.75 16.53 -3.31
C CYS A 112 7.07 17.58 -2.46
N THR A 113 5.75 17.45 -2.24
CA THR A 113 4.99 18.32 -1.32
C THR A 113 3.95 17.50 -0.56
N SER A 114 3.57 17.98 0.62
CA SER A 114 2.49 17.41 1.43
C SER A 114 1.62 18.50 2.01
N ARG A 115 0.32 18.22 2.13
CA ARG A 115 -0.65 19.04 2.87
C ARG A 115 -1.50 18.11 3.75
N PRO A 116 -1.47 18.24 5.08
CA PRO A 116 -0.62 19.13 5.88
C PRO A 116 0.88 18.96 5.62
N GLY A 117 1.66 20.01 5.91
CA GLY A 117 3.12 19.97 5.79
C GLY A 117 3.76 19.06 6.85
N PRO A 118 5.05 18.73 6.72
CA PRO A 118 5.77 17.95 7.72
C PRO A 118 5.60 18.51 9.13
N TYR A 119 5.40 17.62 10.09
CA TYR A 119 5.19 17.91 11.52
C TYR A 119 3.95 18.75 11.85
N GLN A 120 3.12 19.09 10.86
CA GLN A 120 1.83 19.72 11.11
C GLN A 120 0.81 18.68 11.60
N GLN A 121 -0.16 19.16 12.36
CA GLN A 121 -1.22 18.29 12.86
C GLN A 121 -2.09 17.76 11.72
N LEU A 122 -2.39 16.47 11.74
CA LEU A 122 -3.40 15.89 10.86
C LEU A 122 -4.78 16.39 11.30
N THR A 123 -5.60 16.74 10.32
CA THR A 123 -6.99 17.19 10.53
C THR A 123 -7.94 16.13 9.95
N ASP A 124 -9.25 16.29 10.14
CA ASP A 124 -10.25 15.37 9.58
C ASP A 124 -10.33 15.37 8.03
N GLY A 125 -9.55 16.21 7.35
CA GLY A 125 -9.49 16.27 5.89
C GLY A 125 -8.47 15.32 5.26
N PRO A 126 -8.53 15.14 3.93
CA PRO A 126 -7.58 14.29 3.22
C PRO A 126 -6.16 14.85 3.26
N VAL A 127 -5.19 13.95 3.34
CA VAL A 127 -3.78 14.28 3.15
C VAL A 127 -3.47 14.29 1.66
N VAL A 128 -3.00 15.43 1.16
CA VAL A 128 -2.68 15.61 -0.26
C VAL A 128 -1.17 15.61 -0.45
N PHE A 129 -0.67 14.67 -1.26
CA PHE A 129 0.73 14.59 -1.66
C PHE A 129 0.90 15.03 -3.11
N GLY A 130 1.78 16.01 -3.33
CA GLY A 130 2.28 16.32 -4.66
C GLY A 130 3.46 15.41 -4.97
N VAL A 131 3.38 14.67 -6.08
CA VAL A 131 4.37 13.68 -6.46
C VAL A 131 4.95 13.90 -7.85
N VAL A 132 6.15 13.40 -8.07
CA VAL A 132 6.77 13.28 -9.41
C VAL A 132 7.22 11.84 -9.62
N GLY A 133 7.48 11.45 -10.88
CA GLY A 133 8.02 10.13 -11.17
C GLY A 133 9.37 9.94 -10.47
N VAL A 134 9.72 8.71 -10.08
CA VAL A 134 10.97 8.43 -9.35
C VAL A 134 12.24 8.96 -10.03
N SER A 135 12.24 9.00 -11.37
CA SER A 135 13.34 9.52 -12.20
C SER A 135 13.39 11.05 -12.34
N GLU A 136 12.38 11.78 -11.86
CA GLU A 136 12.30 13.25 -11.93
C GLU A 136 12.82 13.91 -10.66
N SER A 137 13.09 15.22 -10.68
CA SER A 137 13.48 15.98 -9.49
C SER A 137 12.28 16.72 -8.90
N CYS A 138 12.27 16.92 -7.58
CA CYS A 138 11.23 17.75 -6.94
C CYS A 138 11.32 19.23 -7.33
N GLN A 139 12.46 19.65 -7.87
CA GLN A 139 12.63 20.98 -8.45
C GLN A 139 11.79 21.16 -9.74
N ASP A 140 11.37 20.06 -10.37
CA ASP A 140 10.55 20.07 -11.58
C ASP A 140 9.04 20.22 -11.25
N THR A 141 8.69 20.42 -9.97
CA THR A 141 7.29 20.63 -9.57
C THR A 141 6.81 22.03 -9.92
N VAL A 142 5.55 22.11 -10.36
CA VAL A 142 4.88 23.40 -10.61
C VAL A 142 4.43 23.98 -9.27
N PRO A 143 4.76 25.25 -8.95
CA PRO A 143 4.25 25.92 -7.76
C PRO A 143 2.72 25.90 -7.73
N ARG A 144 2.14 25.57 -6.58
CA ARG A 144 0.69 25.47 -6.38
C ARG A 144 0.18 26.42 -5.30
#